data_AF-B7FF82-F1
#
_entry.id   AF-B7FF82-F1
#
_cell.length_a   1.000
_cell.length_b   1.000
_cell.length_c   1.000
_cell.angle_alpha   90.00
_cell.angle_beta   90.00
_cell.angle_gamma   90.00
#
_symmetry.space_group_name_H-M   'P 1'
#
loop_
_entity.id
_entity.type
_entity.pdbx_description
1 polymer ?
#
loop_
_entity_poly.entity_id
_entity_poly.type
_entity_poly.pdbx_seq_one_letter_code
_entity_poly.pdbx_strand_id
1 'polypeptide(L)'
;MNSFNLSLAALCCVVVVLGGLPFSSNAQLDNSFYRDTCPNVHSIVREVLRNVSKTDPRILASLIRLHFHDCFVQGCDASILLNTTSTITSEQTAFGNNNSIRGLDVVNQIKTAVENACPNTVSCADILALAAEISSVLANGPDWKVPLGRRDSLTANLTLANINLPSPAFNLTQ
;
A
#
# COMPACT_ATOMS: atom_id res chain seq x y z
N MET A 1 6.72 -25.34 -50.88
CA MET A 1 5.69 -24.40 -50.38
C MET A 1 4.94 -24.91 -49.14
N ASN A 2 4.99 -26.19 -48.78
CA ASN A 2 4.28 -26.72 -47.60
C ASN A 2 5.07 -26.61 -46.29
N SER A 3 6.40 -26.57 -46.33
CA SER A 3 7.28 -26.51 -45.16
C SER A 3 7.28 -25.13 -44.46
N PHE A 4 7.21 -24.03 -45.22
CA PHE A 4 7.14 -22.67 -44.66
C PHE A 4 5.84 -22.40 -43.89
N ASN A 5 4.71 -22.92 -44.39
CA ASN A 5 3.41 -22.77 -43.73
C ASN A 5 3.33 -23.58 -42.42
N LEU A 6 4.03 -24.73 -42.37
CA LEU A 6 4.12 -25.55 -41.16
C LEU A 6 4.93 -24.86 -40.05
N SER A 7 6.04 -24.21 -40.42
CA SER A 7 6.88 -23.44 -39.49
C SER A 7 6.16 -22.19 -38.94
N LEU A 8 5.41 -21.49 -39.79
CA LEU A 8 4.67 -20.29 -39.40
C LEU A 8 3.49 -20.63 -38.46
N ALA A 9 2.79 -21.74 -38.75
CA ALA A 9 1.74 -22.26 -37.88
C ALA A 9 2.29 -22.70 -36.52
N ALA A 10 3.43 -23.39 -36.49
CA ALA A 10 4.10 -23.79 -35.25
C ALA A 10 4.53 -22.58 -34.41
N LEU A 11 5.08 -21.53 -35.03
CA LEU A 11 5.50 -20.31 -34.35
C LEU A 11 4.29 -19.55 -33.76
N CYS A 12 3.19 -19.44 -34.51
CA CYS A 12 1.94 -18.87 -34.00
C CYS A 12 1.36 -19.66 -32.83
N CYS A 13 1.39 -20.99 -32.88
CA CYS A 13 0.94 -21.83 -31.76
C CYS A 13 1.78 -21.60 -30.50
N VAL A 14 3.11 -21.45 -30.62
CA VAL A 14 3.99 -21.15 -29.48
C VAL A 14 3.67 -19.78 -28.88
N VAL A 15 3.46 -18.74 -29.70
CA VAL A 15 3.12 -17.39 -29.22
C VAL A 15 1.75 -17.33 -28.54
N VAL A 16 0.75 -18.05 -29.07
CA VAL A 16 -0.60 -18.14 -28.46
C VAL A 16 -0.57 -18.92 -27.14
N VAL A 17 0.24 -19.98 -27.04
CA VAL A 17 0.39 -20.76 -25.81
C VAL A 17 1.16 -19.98 -24.74
N LEU A 18 2.20 -19.22 -25.09
CA LEU A 18 2.92 -18.37 -24.11
C LEU A 18 2.17 -17.08 -23.74
N GLY A 19 1.39 -16.49 -24.66
CA GLY A 19 0.61 -15.26 -24.41
C GLY A 19 -0.73 -15.49 -23.71
N GLY A 20 -1.22 -16.73 -23.68
CA GLY A 20 -2.50 -17.12 -23.08
C GLY A 20 -2.39 -17.70 -21.66
N LEU A 21 -1.19 -17.89 -21.12
CA LEU A 21 -1.04 -18.30 -19.73
C LEU A 21 -1.41 -17.11 -18.83
N PRO A 22 -2.43 -17.22 -17.95
CA PRO A 22 -2.61 -16.23 -16.91
C PRO A 22 -1.34 -16.25 -16.07
N PHE A 23 -0.56 -15.16 -16.10
CA PHE A 23 0.51 -14.94 -15.14
C PHE A 23 -0.11 -14.69 -13.76
N SER A 24 -0.62 -15.75 -13.14
CA SER A 24 -0.97 -15.75 -11.73
C SER A 24 0.32 -15.88 -10.95
N SER A 25 1.02 -14.76 -10.72
CA SER A 25 2.10 -14.75 -9.73
C SER A 25 1.49 -14.78 -8.34
N ASN A 26 1.59 -15.91 -7.65
CA ASN A 26 1.40 -15.96 -6.20
C ASN A 26 2.64 -15.31 -5.54
N ALA A 27 2.75 -13.99 -5.64
CA ALA A 27 3.77 -13.24 -4.92
C ALA A 27 3.35 -13.13 -3.46
N GLN A 28 3.78 -14.10 -2.65
CA GLN A 28 3.61 -14.05 -1.20
C GLN A 28 4.36 -12.84 -0.64
N LEU A 29 3.75 -12.10 0.28
CA LEU A 29 4.43 -11.02 0.99
C LEU A 29 5.60 -11.57 1.82
N ASP A 30 6.72 -10.85 1.85
CA ASP A 30 7.96 -11.24 2.53
C ASP A 30 8.52 -10.03 3.29
N ASN A 31 8.95 -10.22 4.54
CA ASN A 31 9.57 -9.15 5.33
C ASN A 31 10.94 -8.71 4.76
N SER A 32 11.52 -9.50 3.86
CA SER A 32 12.79 -9.24 3.18
C SER A 32 12.62 -8.75 1.73
N PHE A 33 11.40 -8.42 1.30
CA PHE A 33 11.08 -8.05 -0.09
C PHE A 33 11.98 -6.93 -0.66
N TYR A 34 12.31 -5.91 0.15
CA TYR A 34 13.16 -4.79 -0.26
C TYR A 34 14.64 -4.93 0.14
N ARG A 35 15.08 -6.10 0.62
CA ARG A 35 16.44 -6.30 1.13
C ARG A 35 17.51 -5.89 0.12
N ASP A 36 17.31 -6.23 -1.15
CA ASP A 36 18.32 -6.03 -2.19
C ASP A 36 18.05 -4.75 -3.02
N THR A 37 16.78 -4.29 -3.08
CA THR A 37 16.36 -3.16 -3.94
C THR A 37 16.25 -1.84 -3.18
N CYS A 38 15.90 -1.85 -1.90
CA CYS A 38 15.89 -0.68 -1.03
C CYS A 38 16.23 -1.05 0.42
N PRO A 39 17.49 -1.45 0.70
CA PRO A 39 17.92 -1.98 2.00
C PRO A 39 17.66 -1.03 3.18
N ASN A 40 17.63 0.28 2.92
CA ASN A 40 17.48 1.32 3.93
C ASN A 40 16.02 1.80 4.12
N VAL A 41 15.03 1.17 3.47
CA VAL A 41 13.63 1.64 3.52
C VAL A 41 13.11 1.77 4.96
N HIS A 42 13.40 0.79 5.82
CA HIS A 42 12.98 0.79 7.23
C HIS A 42 13.57 1.97 8.01
N SER A 43 14.89 2.20 7.85
CA SER A 43 15.57 3.30 8.53
C SER A 43 15.10 4.67 8.05
N ILE A 44 14.82 4.83 6.75
CA ILE A 44 14.31 6.08 6.18
C ILE A 44 12.94 6.41 6.77
N VAL A 45 12.00 5.46 6.75
CA VAL A 45 10.66 5.65 7.32
C VAL A 45 10.76 5.99 8.82
N ARG A 46 11.59 5.24 9.56
CA ARG A 46 11.81 5.47 11.00
C ARG A 46 12.37 6.85 11.29
N GLU A 47 13.30 7.35 10.49
CA GLU A 47 13.87 8.68 10.70
C GLU A 47 12.82 9.78 10.52
N VAL A 48 12.03 9.72 9.45
CA VAL A 48 10.95 10.69 9.21
C VAL A 48 9.95 10.67 10.37
N LEU A 49 9.48 9.48 10.78
CA LEU A 49 8.52 9.36 11.89
C LEU A 49 9.08 9.82 13.22
N ARG A 50 10.33 9.49 13.54
CA ARG A 50 11.01 9.96 14.75
C ARG A 50 11.12 11.49 14.76
N ASN A 51 11.32 12.12 13.62
CA ASN A 51 11.44 13.58 13.55
C ASN A 51 10.08 14.27 13.68
N VAL A 52 9.06 13.82 12.94
CA VAL A 52 7.71 14.39 13.01
C VAL A 52 7.08 14.20 14.39
N SER A 53 7.30 13.04 15.03
CA SER A 53 6.73 12.75 16.35
C SER A 53 7.27 13.61 17.49
N LYS A 54 8.40 14.32 17.31
CA LYS A 54 8.90 15.30 18.30
C LYS A 54 7.96 16.49 18.45
N THR A 55 7.32 16.91 17.36
CA THR A 55 6.41 18.05 17.33
C THR A 55 4.94 17.61 17.39
N ASP A 56 4.62 16.44 16.85
CA ASP A 56 3.30 15.85 16.91
C ASP A 56 3.36 14.37 17.32
N PRO A 57 3.42 14.07 18.63
CA PRO A 57 3.44 12.68 19.10
C PRO A 57 2.22 11.86 18.65
N ARG A 58 1.07 12.50 18.37
CA ARG A 58 -0.17 11.84 17.94
C ARG A 58 -0.07 11.28 16.52
N ILE A 59 0.93 11.68 15.73
CA ILE A 59 1.12 11.17 14.38
C ILE A 59 1.29 9.64 14.35
N LEU A 60 1.95 9.07 15.37
CA LEU A 60 2.20 7.63 15.45
C LEU A 60 0.88 6.85 15.49
N ALA A 61 -0.05 7.25 16.36
CA ALA A 61 -1.39 6.67 16.42
C ALA A 61 -2.21 6.93 15.13
N SER A 62 -2.01 8.09 14.51
CA SER A 62 -2.73 8.47 13.29
C SER A 62 -2.36 7.59 12.10
N LEU A 63 -1.08 7.22 11.97
CA LEU A 63 -0.58 6.38 10.88
C LEU A 63 -0.96 4.91 11.05
N ILE A 64 -1.00 4.42 12.30
CA ILE A 64 -1.58 3.10 12.59
C ILE A 64 -3.05 3.06 12.14
N ARG A 65 -3.82 4.09 12.47
CA ARG A 65 -5.22 4.20 12.04
C ARG A 65 -5.34 4.31 10.51
N LEU A 66 -4.46 5.06 9.86
CA LEU A 66 -4.46 5.20 8.41
C LEU A 66 -4.22 3.86 7.71
N HIS A 67 -3.28 3.06 8.19
CA HIS A 67 -3.05 1.70 7.67
C HIS A 67 -4.23 0.77 7.92
N PHE A 68 -4.87 0.84 9.10
CA PHE A 68 -6.10 0.10 9.37
C PHE A 68 -7.21 0.45 8.37
N HIS A 69 -7.45 1.74 8.13
CA HIS A 69 -8.48 2.19 7.21
C HIS A 69 -8.18 1.82 5.75
N ASP A 70 -6.92 1.83 5.33
CA ASP A 70 -6.48 1.29 4.03
C ASP A 70 -6.88 -0.19 3.92
N CYS A 71 -6.40 -1.02 4.84
CA CYS A 71 -6.61 -2.46 4.77
C CYS A 71 -8.08 -2.93 4.84
N PHE A 72 -8.96 -2.16 5.48
CA PHE A 72 -10.38 -2.53 5.63
C PHE A 72 -11.23 -2.21 4.39
N VAL A 73 -10.71 -1.41 3.47
CA VAL A 73 -11.40 -1.02 2.24
C VAL A 73 -10.59 -1.59 1.09
N GLN A 74 -11.15 -2.55 0.34
CA GLN A 74 -10.51 -3.19 -0.83
C GLN A 74 -9.09 -3.80 -0.62
N GLY A 75 -8.58 -3.84 0.61
CA GLY A 75 -7.28 -4.42 0.98
C GLY A 75 -6.22 -3.36 1.21
N CYS A 76 -5.03 -3.76 1.67
CA CYS A 76 -3.95 -2.81 1.92
C CYS A 76 -3.27 -2.42 0.59
N ASP A 77 -3.85 -1.48 -0.14
CA ASP A 77 -3.46 -1.15 -1.52
C ASP A 77 -3.24 0.36 -1.73
N ALA A 78 -3.13 1.15 -0.65
CA ALA A 78 -2.96 2.60 -0.67
C ALA A 78 -4.10 3.37 -1.36
N SER A 79 -5.27 2.77 -1.59
CA SER A 79 -6.41 3.46 -2.21
C SER A 79 -6.86 4.68 -1.40
N ILE A 80 -6.73 4.62 -0.07
CA ILE A 80 -7.06 5.72 0.84
C ILE A 80 -6.24 6.99 0.58
N LEU A 81 -5.07 6.87 -0.02
CA LEU A 81 -4.18 8.00 -0.33
C LEU A 81 -4.57 8.75 -1.60
N LEU A 82 -5.45 8.17 -2.43
CA LEU A 82 -5.85 8.78 -3.69
C LEU A 82 -6.80 9.96 -3.47
N ASN A 83 -6.42 11.12 -3.99
CA ASN A 83 -7.25 12.32 -3.99
C ASN A 83 -8.35 12.23 -5.05
N THR A 84 -9.41 13.01 -4.86
CA THR A 84 -10.49 13.12 -5.85
C THR A 84 -9.96 13.69 -7.17
N THR A 85 -10.32 13.04 -8.28
CA THR A 85 -10.04 13.49 -9.65
C THR A 85 -11.33 13.43 -10.48
N SER A 86 -11.25 13.63 -11.79
CA SER A 86 -12.41 13.43 -12.68
C SER A 86 -12.87 11.98 -12.77
N THR A 87 -12.03 11.01 -12.43
CA THR A 87 -12.32 9.57 -12.53
C THR A 87 -12.27 8.84 -11.19
N ILE A 88 -11.75 9.47 -10.14
CA ILE A 88 -11.62 8.89 -8.79
C ILE A 88 -12.44 9.72 -7.81
N THR A 89 -13.34 9.07 -7.08
CA THR A 89 -13.93 9.65 -5.87
C THR A 89 -13.17 9.13 -4.66
N SER A 90 -12.50 10.02 -3.94
CA SER A 90 -11.61 9.64 -2.83
C SER A 90 -12.34 9.00 -1.66
N GLU A 91 -11.69 8.02 -1.02
CA GLU A 91 -12.13 7.47 0.26
C GLU A 91 -11.96 8.46 1.41
N GLN A 92 -11.14 9.51 1.26
CA GLN A 92 -10.89 10.50 2.31
C GLN A 92 -12.15 11.26 2.73
N THR A 93 -13.18 11.27 1.88
CA THR A 93 -14.49 11.90 2.16
C THR A 93 -15.52 10.94 2.77
N ALA A 94 -15.17 9.66 2.99
CA ALA A 94 -16.02 8.70 3.68
C ALA A 94 -16.37 9.15 5.11
N PHE A 95 -17.50 8.70 5.66
CA PHE A 95 -17.96 9.10 6.99
C PHE A 95 -16.92 8.85 8.09
N GLY A 96 -16.22 7.72 8.02
CA GLY A 96 -15.14 7.37 8.96
C GLY A 96 -13.83 8.15 8.74
N ASN A 97 -13.67 8.81 7.60
CA ASN A 97 -12.42 9.44 7.18
C ASN A 97 -12.48 10.97 7.24
N ASN A 98 -13.57 11.56 6.75
CA ASN A 98 -13.72 13.00 6.61
C ASN A 98 -13.59 13.69 7.97
N ASN A 99 -12.75 14.73 8.04
CA ASN A 99 -12.39 15.44 9.28
C ASN A 99 -11.88 14.51 10.41
N SER A 100 -11.27 13.37 10.06
CA SER A 100 -10.90 12.34 11.02
C SER A 100 -9.53 11.72 10.75
N ILE A 101 -9.29 11.18 9.54
CA ILE A 101 -7.94 10.69 9.17
C ILE A 101 -6.96 11.88 9.06
N ARG A 102 -5.69 11.61 9.34
CA ARG A 102 -4.61 12.61 9.29
C ARG A 102 -3.26 11.93 9.06
N GLY A 103 -2.24 12.72 8.70
CA GLY A 103 -0.88 12.23 8.43
C GLY A 103 -0.59 11.92 6.96
N LEU A 104 -1.47 12.30 6.04
CA LEU A 104 -1.26 12.17 4.59
C LEU A 104 -0.01 12.96 4.13
N ASP A 105 0.24 14.12 4.74
CA ASP A 105 1.43 14.93 4.52
C ASP A 105 2.71 14.23 5.00
N VAL A 106 2.63 13.46 6.08
CA VAL A 106 3.76 12.68 6.60
C VAL A 106 4.04 11.47 5.72
N VAL A 107 2.99 10.82 5.20
CA VAL A 107 3.15 9.77 4.18
C VAL A 107 3.84 10.33 2.93
N ASN A 108 3.48 11.53 2.50
CA ASN A 108 4.18 12.21 1.40
C ASN A 108 5.66 12.47 1.72
N GLN A 109 5.98 12.94 2.93
CA GLN A 109 7.38 13.13 3.36
C GLN A 109 8.18 11.82 3.35
N ILE A 110 7.58 10.72 3.85
CA ILE A 110 8.19 9.39 3.78
C ILE A 110 8.41 8.99 2.32
N LYS A 111 7.37 9.11 1.49
CA LYS A 111 7.45 8.73 0.08
C LYS A 111 8.53 9.53 -0.66
N THR A 112 8.61 10.84 -0.45
CA THR A 112 9.69 11.67 -1.01
C THR A 112 11.07 11.19 -0.57
N ALA A 113 11.27 10.94 0.73
CA ALA A 113 12.57 10.48 1.24
C ALA A 113 12.94 9.10 0.68
N VAL A 114 11.97 8.20 0.55
CA VAL A 114 12.16 6.86 -0.03
C VAL A 114 12.47 6.93 -1.52
N GLU A 115 11.73 7.73 -2.30
CA GLU A 115 11.98 7.90 -3.74
C GLU A 115 13.33 8.54 -4.03
N ASN A 116 13.82 9.43 -3.16
CA ASN A 116 15.17 9.98 -3.28
C ASN A 116 16.28 8.91 -3.08
N ALA A 117 15.99 7.85 -2.32
CA ALA A 117 16.94 6.79 -2.02
C ALA A 117 16.83 5.58 -2.96
N CYS A 118 15.60 5.19 -3.32
CA CYS A 118 15.30 4.04 -4.16
C CYS A 118 14.11 4.36 -5.09
N PRO A 119 14.37 5.05 -6.22
CA PRO A 119 13.31 5.50 -7.14
C PRO A 119 12.44 4.35 -7.65
N ASN A 120 11.13 4.59 -7.73
CA ASN A 120 10.10 3.70 -8.30
C ASN A 120 10.13 2.26 -7.74
N THR A 121 10.56 2.08 -6.50
CA THR A 121 10.81 0.75 -5.92
C THR A 121 9.76 0.39 -4.87
N VAL A 122 9.52 1.27 -3.89
CA VAL A 122 8.69 0.96 -2.72
C VAL A 122 7.26 1.47 -2.93
N SER A 123 6.25 0.62 -2.75
CA SER A 123 4.85 1.01 -2.90
C SER A 123 4.39 1.91 -1.75
N CYS A 124 3.39 2.75 -2.01
CA CYS A 124 2.73 3.52 -0.96
C CYS A 124 2.03 2.60 0.05
N ALA A 125 1.48 1.47 -0.39
CA ALA A 125 0.85 0.46 0.46
C ALA A 125 1.84 -0.10 1.49
N ASP A 126 3.06 -0.42 1.08
CA ASP A 126 4.10 -0.89 2.01
C ASP A 126 4.66 0.25 2.88
N ILE A 127 4.66 1.49 2.41
CA ILE A 127 4.97 2.65 3.26
C ILE A 127 3.96 2.78 4.40
N LEU A 128 2.65 2.58 4.16
CA LEU A 128 1.64 2.59 5.22
C LEU A 128 1.86 1.44 6.22
N ALA A 129 2.17 0.25 5.72
CA ALA A 129 2.43 -0.92 6.56
C ALA A 129 3.67 -0.72 7.45
N LEU A 130 4.78 -0.23 6.88
CA LEU A 130 5.99 0.13 7.63
C LEU A 130 5.73 1.26 8.61
N ALA A 131 4.98 2.28 8.21
CA ALA A 131 4.68 3.42 9.07
C ALA A 131 3.87 3.00 10.30
N ALA A 132 2.92 2.07 10.16
CA ALA A 132 2.15 1.53 11.28
C ALA A 132 3.03 0.71 12.25
N GLU A 133 3.86 -0.19 11.73
CA GLU A 133 4.82 -0.99 12.53
C GLU A 133 5.78 -0.11 13.30
N ILE A 134 6.46 0.79 12.61
CA ILE A 134 7.44 1.70 13.23
C ILE A 134 6.77 2.64 14.22
N SER A 135 5.52 3.08 13.95
CA SER A 135 4.76 3.91 14.87
C SER A 135 4.45 3.17 16.18
N SER A 136 4.14 1.87 16.12
CA SER A 136 4.00 1.04 17.32
C SER A 136 5.30 1.04 18.12
N VAL A 137 6.44 0.74 17.49
CA VAL A 137 7.75 0.70 18.16
C VAL A 137 8.10 2.05 18.79
N LEU A 138 7.94 3.16 18.05
CA LEU A 138 8.24 4.50 18.57
C LEU A 138 7.29 4.93 19.71
N ALA A 139 6.11 4.34 19.80
CA ALA A 139 5.16 4.52 20.90
C ALA A 139 5.38 3.55 22.07
N ASN A 140 6.50 2.80 22.09
CA ASN A 140 6.81 1.73 23.05
C ASN A 140 5.82 0.54 23.01
N GLY A 141 5.18 0.32 21.86
CA GLY A 141 4.39 -0.86 21.56
C GLY A 141 5.25 -2.05 21.08
N PRO A 142 4.60 -3.14 20.63
CA PRO A 142 5.30 -4.30 20.09
C PRO A 142 6.03 -3.99 18.77
N ASP A 143 7.11 -4.73 18.54
CA ASP A 143 7.85 -4.83 17.28
C ASP A 143 7.43 -6.11 16.55
N TRP A 144 7.19 -6.01 15.25
CA TRP A 144 6.97 -7.16 14.39
C TRP A 144 7.60 -6.96 13.02
N LYS A 145 8.00 -8.06 12.38
CA LYS A 145 8.46 -8.02 10.99
C LYS A 145 7.26 -7.95 10.05
N VAL A 146 6.92 -6.75 9.60
CA VAL A 146 5.83 -6.54 8.65
C VAL A 146 6.17 -7.21 7.30
N PRO A 147 5.32 -8.10 6.75
CA PRO A 147 5.50 -8.63 5.40
C PRO A 147 5.30 -7.52 4.37
N LEU A 148 6.14 -7.47 3.33
CA LEU A 148 6.17 -6.43 2.30
C LEU A 148 6.05 -7.06 0.89
N GLY A 149 5.88 -6.22 -0.13
CA GLY A 149 5.62 -6.61 -1.51
C GLY A 149 4.22 -6.23 -2.01
N ARG A 150 3.49 -5.35 -1.30
CA ARG A 150 2.19 -4.84 -1.74
C ARG A 150 2.37 -3.91 -2.93
N ARG A 151 1.31 -3.74 -3.72
CA ARG A 151 1.25 -2.80 -4.83
C ARG A 151 0.14 -1.78 -4.63
N ASP A 152 0.30 -0.63 -5.25
CA ASP A 152 -0.65 0.47 -5.14
C ASP A 152 -1.82 0.30 -6.11
N SER A 153 -3.01 0.61 -5.62
CA SER A 153 -4.25 0.62 -6.39
C SER A 153 -4.28 1.77 -7.38
N LEU A 154 -5.04 1.57 -8.46
CA LEU A 154 -5.36 2.61 -9.44
C LEU A 154 -6.74 3.23 -9.19
N THR A 155 -7.46 2.74 -8.17
CA THR A 155 -8.83 3.13 -7.86
C THR A 155 -9.03 3.28 -6.35
N ALA A 156 -9.98 4.12 -5.97
CA ALA A 156 -10.47 4.22 -4.59
C ALA A 156 -11.97 3.91 -4.55
N ASN A 157 -12.45 3.43 -3.40
CA ASN A 157 -13.83 2.99 -3.25
C ASN A 157 -14.52 3.63 -2.04
N LEU A 158 -15.00 4.87 -2.23
CA LEU A 158 -15.77 5.62 -1.23
C LEU A 158 -16.98 4.83 -0.70
N THR A 159 -17.71 4.13 -1.56
CA THR A 159 -18.89 3.35 -1.15
C THR A 159 -18.49 2.24 -0.20
N LEU A 160 -17.44 1.48 -0.53
CA LEU A 160 -16.94 0.41 0.31
C LEU A 160 -16.35 0.95 1.62
N ALA A 161 -15.69 2.11 1.60
CA ALA A 161 -15.23 2.78 2.82
C ALA A 161 -16.38 3.13 3.77
N ASN A 162 -17.51 3.60 3.25
CA ASN A 162 -18.70 3.88 4.07
C ASN A 162 -19.39 2.63 4.62
N ILE A 163 -19.15 1.45 4.04
CA ILE A 163 -19.76 0.18 4.46
C ILE A 163 -18.85 -0.58 5.43
N ASN A 164 -17.55 -0.68 5.11
CA ASN A 164 -16.63 -1.59 5.80
C ASN A 164 -15.99 -0.96 7.04
N LEU A 165 -15.86 0.36 7.10
CA LEU A 165 -15.24 1.00 8.26
C LEU A 165 -16.20 0.93 9.46
N PRO A 166 -15.83 0.25 10.56
CA PRO A 166 -16.72 0.06 11.69
C PRO A 166 -17.03 1.40 12.37
N SER A 167 -18.30 1.58 12.74
CA SER A 167 -18.74 2.75 13.48
C SER A 167 -18.42 2.62 14.97
N PRO A 168 -18.06 3.69 15.68
CA PRO A 168 -17.92 3.66 17.13
C PRO A 168 -19.24 3.34 17.87
N ALA A 169 -20.38 3.36 17.18
CA ALA A 169 -21.68 2.99 17.72
C ALA A 169 -22.04 1.50 17.52
N PHE A 170 -21.14 0.69 16.93
CA PHE A 170 -21.35 -0.76 16.80
C PHE A 170 -21.40 -1.44 18.17
N ASN A 171 -22.24 -2.47 18.28
CA ASN A 171 -22.21 -3.40 19.40
C ASN A 171 -21.25 -4.57 19.11
N LEU A 172 -21.11 -5.51 20.04
CA LEU A 172 -20.15 -6.63 19.93
C LEU A 172 -20.38 -7.55 18.71
N THR A 173 -21.60 -7.63 18.18
CA THR A 173 -21.97 -8.57 17.11
C THR A 173 -21.88 -7.98 15.71
N GLN A 174 -21.60 -6.67 15.60
CA GLN A 174 -21.45 -5.94 14.35
C GLN A 174 -19.98 -5.76 14.02
#